data_AF-A0A2D7PBU0-F1
#
_entry.id   AF-A0A2D7PBU0-F1
#
_cell.length_a   1.000
_cell.length_b   1.000
_cell.length_c   1.000
_cell.angle_alpha   90.00
_cell.angle_beta   90.00
_cell.angle_gamma   90.00
#
_symmetry.space_group_name_H-M   'P 1'
#
loop_
_entity.id
_entity.type
_entity.pdbx_description
1 polymer ?
#
loop_
_entity_poly.entity_id
_entity_poly.type
_entity_poly.pdbx_seq_one_letter_code
_entity_poly.pdbx_strand_id
1 'polypeptide(L)'
;MDEISVLIIGKPNVGKSTLFNNLSEDNISMVDDNPGTTVLPHSTKIKFKDIIINLVDVGGLKKKSKSHDKKQKLITKETLKNLKHSDIVLFLTAANSEFTKNDKQIFRLVLNKLKDFIIVVNKIDLIEKSKISKVKRYFTYFFENTFSDILIKPLFFSAKENKEKDFFFKKIYNLNETKKNVIKNKELNSFINNIKSFKIPAQKGQFRPTIKFIKHVNTKPQIFKIFGNRLQKLNSDYKKYMLKQIINKFELYNQVVIIKYISNKNPFSRSNVAKKR
;
A
#
# COMPACT_ATOMS: atom_id res chain seq x y z
N MET A 1 -12.38 12.71 16.65
CA MET A 1 -12.35 12.27 15.24
C MET A 1 -11.04 11.54 15.02
N ASP A 2 -11.07 10.40 14.34
CA ASP A 2 -9.85 9.63 14.02
C ASP A 2 -8.94 10.51 13.13
N GLU A 3 -7.67 10.71 13.50
CA GLU A 3 -6.70 11.40 12.65
C GLU A 3 -5.88 10.39 11.85
N ILE A 4 -5.69 10.66 10.56
CA ILE A 4 -4.93 9.82 9.62
C ILE A 4 -3.86 10.66 8.97
N SER A 5 -2.60 10.25 9.11
CA SER A 5 -1.49 10.92 8.44
C SER A 5 -1.27 10.37 7.03
N VAL A 6 -1.33 11.25 6.03
CA VAL A 6 -1.20 10.92 4.61
C VAL A 6 0.03 11.61 4.03
N LEU A 7 1.01 10.82 3.59
CA LEU A 7 2.27 11.35 3.06
C LEU A 7 2.29 11.32 1.53
N ILE A 8 2.54 12.48 0.90
CA ILE A 8 2.76 12.56 -0.54
C ILE A 8 4.24 12.34 -0.86
N ILE A 9 4.53 11.32 -1.66
CA ILE A 9 5.88 11.01 -2.12
C ILE A 9 5.90 10.78 -3.63
N GLY A 10 7.10 10.78 -4.21
CA GLY A 10 7.31 10.59 -5.64
C GLY A 10 8.49 11.41 -6.13
N LYS A 11 8.92 11.15 -7.36
CA LYS A 11 10.05 11.86 -7.98
C LYS A 11 9.86 13.38 -8.03
N PRO A 12 10.95 14.15 -8.18
CA PRO A 12 10.84 15.56 -8.55
C PRO A 12 9.91 15.76 -9.76
N ASN A 13 9.17 16.87 -9.75
CA ASN A 13 8.38 17.36 -10.90
C ASN A 13 7.21 16.47 -11.38
N VAL A 14 6.84 15.41 -10.64
CA VAL A 14 5.63 14.61 -10.93
C VAL A 14 4.31 15.30 -10.55
N GLY A 15 4.37 16.49 -9.94
CA GLY A 15 3.20 17.29 -9.55
C GLY A 15 2.75 17.11 -8.09
N LYS A 16 3.67 16.75 -7.18
CA LYS A 16 3.37 16.60 -5.73
C LYS A 16 2.79 17.87 -5.11
N SER A 17 3.48 19.00 -5.24
CA SER A 17 3.05 20.26 -4.62
C SER A 17 1.79 20.82 -5.30
N THR A 18 1.60 20.58 -6.60
CA THR A 18 0.33 20.87 -7.28
C THR A 18 -0.80 20.05 -6.70
N LEU A 19 -0.62 18.73 -6.52
CA LEU A 19 -1.64 17.89 -5.89
C LEU A 19 -1.91 18.33 -4.44
N PHE A 20 -0.86 18.61 -3.67
CA PHE A 20 -0.98 19.08 -2.29
C PHE A 20 -1.83 20.35 -2.21
N ASN A 21 -1.46 21.39 -2.96
CA ASN A 21 -2.18 22.66 -2.97
C ASN A 21 -3.64 22.43 -3.37
N ASN A 22 -3.87 21.69 -4.44
CA ASN A 22 -5.23 21.43 -4.91
C ASN A 22 -6.06 20.69 -3.86
N LEU A 23 -5.51 19.67 -3.19
CA LEU A 23 -6.24 19.00 -2.10
C LEU A 23 -6.43 19.89 -0.86
N SER A 24 -5.60 20.92 -0.67
CA SER A 24 -5.62 21.82 0.49
C SER A 24 -6.57 23.00 0.34
N GLU A 25 -6.67 23.58 -0.86
CA GLU A 25 -7.27 24.91 -1.14
C GLU A 25 -8.74 25.07 -0.71
N ASP A 26 -9.56 24.02 -0.73
CA ASP A 26 -11.00 24.12 -0.40
C ASP A 26 -11.34 23.64 1.02
N ASN A 27 -10.37 23.10 1.76
CA ASN A 27 -10.62 22.34 3.00
C ASN A 27 -9.81 22.84 4.20
N ILE A 28 -9.39 24.11 4.18
CA ILE A 28 -8.76 24.76 5.32
C ILE A 28 -9.83 24.97 6.40
N SER A 29 -10.13 23.93 7.18
CA SER A 29 -10.64 24.16 8.53
C SER A 29 -9.46 24.75 9.31
N MET A 30 -9.52 26.04 9.62
CA MET A 30 -8.55 26.80 10.42
C MET A 30 -7.75 25.91 11.36
N VAL A 31 -6.43 25.84 11.16
CA VAL A 31 -5.48 25.24 12.12
C VAL A 31 -4.64 26.37 12.67
N ASP A 32 -4.61 26.45 13.99
CA ASP A 32 -3.91 27.43 14.82
C ASP A 32 -2.55 27.86 14.27
N ASP A 33 -2.42 29.16 14.02
CA ASP A 33 -1.16 29.85 13.90
C ASP A 33 -0.48 29.88 15.27
N ASN A 34 0.36 28.89 15.56
CA ASN A 34 1.39 29.02 16.59
C ASN A 34 2.73 29.41 15.92
N PRO A 35 3.11 30.70 15.92
CA PRO A 35 4.35 31.17 15.32
C PRO A 35 5.51 30.81 16.24
N GLY A 36 6.36 29.84 15.84
CA GLY A 36 7.56 29.56 16.66
C GLY A 36 8.46 28.37 16.33
N THR A 37 8.16 27.48 15.38
CA THR A 37 8.98 26.25 15.28
C THR A 37 9.36 25.84 13.86
N THR A 38 10.67 25.63 13.68
CA THR A 38 11.42 24.78 12.73
C THR A 38 10.70 24.47 11.42
N VAL A 39 11.23 24.90 10.27
CA VAL A 39 10.69 24.63 8.91
C VAL A 39 10.20 23.17 8.75
N LEU A 40 8.91 22.94 9.00
CA LEU A 40 8.25 21.64 8.92
C LEU A 40 7.87 21.35 7.45
N PRO A 41 7.67 20.08 7.06
CA PRO A 41 7.00 19.77 5.80
C PRO A 41 5.66 20.51 5.74
N HIS A 42 5.25 20.94 4.55
CA HIS A 42 3.92 21.56 4.40
C HIS A 42 2.88 20.51 4.76
N SER A 43 2.11 20.78 5.81
CA SER A 43 1.03 19.91 6.27
C SER A 43 -0.27 20.68 6.35
N THR A 44 -1.37 20.04 5.98
CA THR A 44 -2.71 20.58 6.18
C THR A 44 -3.62 19.53 6.79
N LYS A 45 -4.56 19.96 7.63
CA LYS A 45 -5.60 19.09 8.18
C LYS A 45 -6.89 19.32 7.41
N ILE A 46 -7.44 18.24 6.88
CA ILE A 46 -8.65 18.22 6.06
C ILE A 46 -9.68 17.37 6.79
N LYS A 47 -10.80 17.97 7.18
CA LYS A 47 -11.92 17.21 7.74
C LYS A 47 -12.69 16.54 6.61
N PHE A 48 -12.84 15.22 6.67
CA PHE A 48 -13.64 14.48 5.70
C PHE A 48 -14.48 13.44 6.43
N LYS A 49 -15.81 13.59 6.39
CA LYS A 49 -16.75 12.80 7.21
C LYS A 49 -16.37 12.90 8.71
N ASP A 50 -16.13 11.75 9.35
CA ASP A 50 -15.80 11.58 10.77
C ASP A 50 -14.29 11.46 11.05
N ILE A 51 -13.44 11.65 10.04
CA ILE A 51 -11.98 11.61 10.17
C ILE A 51 -11.32 12.95 9.85
N ILE A 52 -10.12 13.13 10.38
CA ILE A 52 -9.20 14.22 10.04
C ILE A 52 -8.06 13.62 9.21
N ILE A 53 -7.87 14.12 7.99
CA ILE A 53 -6.77 13.72 7.11
C ILE A 53 -5.66 14.77 7.27
N ASN A 54 -4.55 14.40 7.87
CA ASN A 54 -3.35 15.22 7.96
C ASN A 54 -2.46 14.93 6.73
N LEU A 55 -2.59 15.76 5.70
CA LEU A 55 -1.86 15.63 4.44
C LEU A 55 -0.49 16.29 4.56
N VAL A 56 0.59 15.59 4.19
CA VAL A 56 1.97 16.05 4.34
C VAL A 56 2.72 16.00 3.00
N ASP A 57 3.31 17.12 2.55
CA ASP A 57 4.23 17.19 1.41
C ASP A 57 5.68 17.43 1.86
N VAL A 58 6.53 16.43 1.65
CA VAL A 58 7.98 16.52 1.91
C VAL A 58 8.70 17.30 0.80
N GLY A 59 8.11 17.38 -0.39
CA GLY A 59 8.68 17.99 -1.58
C GLY A 59 8.69 19.52 -1.57
N GLY A 60 7.90 20.16 -0.70
CA GLY A 60 7.85 21.63 -0.55
C GLY A 60 9.05 22.22 0.22
N LEU A 61 9.86 21.40 0.89
CA LEU A 61 11.08 21.81 1.62
C LEU A 61 12.22 22.35 0.72
N LYS A 62 11.98 22.49 -0.59
CA LYS A 62 12.96 22.85 -1.63
C LYS A 62 13.60 24.24 -1.49
N LYS A 63 13.09 25.14 -0.64
CA LYS A 63 13.49 26.56 -0.68
C LYS A 63 14.89 26.89 -0.14
N LYS A 64 15.69 25.95 0.42
CA LYS A 64 16.98 26.32 1.08
C LYS A 64 18.21 25.42 0.83
N SER A 65 18.51 24.98 -0.41
CA SER A 65 19.82 24.34 -0.67
C SER A 65 20.35 24.63 -2.08
N LYS A 66 21.67 24.78 -2.23
CA LYS A 66 22.34 25.26 -3.46
C LYS A 66 22.89 24.16 -4.39
N SER A 67 22.86 22.86 -4.03
CA SER A 67 23.34 21.77 -4.93
C SER A 67 22.35 20.60 -5.10
N HIS A 68 22.30 20.00 -6.30
CA HIS A 68 21.36 18.94 -6.68
C HIS A 68 21.51 17.65 -5.86
N ASP A 69 22.72 17.18 -5.61
CA ASP A 69 22.96 15.92 -4.88
C ASP A 69 22.64 16.03 -3.39
N LYS A 70 22.97 17.17 -2.76
CA LYS A 70 22.61 17.42 -1.36
C LYS A 70 21.09 17.52 -1.19
N LYS A 71 20.38 18.12 -2.17
CA LYS A 71 18.89 18.14 -2.19
C LYS A 71 18.31 16.74 -2.21
N GLN A 72 18.82 15.84 -3.04
CA GLN A 72 18.22 14.53 -3.21
C GLN A 72 18.43 13.63 -1.97
N LYS A 73 19.61 13.70 -1.34
CA LYS A 73 19.89 13.02 -0.05
C LYS A 73 19.00 13.56 1.07
N LEU A 74 18.82 14.88 1.17
CA LEU A 74 17.96 15.51 2.18
C LEU A 74 16.48 15.14 2.00
N ILE A 75 15.98 15.19 0.76
CA ILE A 75 14.61 14.76 0.41
C ILE A 75 14.39 13.31 0.82
N THR A 76 15.39 12.44 0.62
CA THR A 76 15.30 11.03 1.01
C THR A 76 15.24 10.86 2.52
N LYS A 77 16.08 11.57 3.29
CA LYS A 77 16.08 11.52 4.76
C LYS A 77 14.76 12.01 5.36
N GLU A 78 14.26 13.14 4.88
CA GLU A 78 12.97 13.70 5.33
C GLU A 78 11.80 12.81 4.91
N THR A 79 11.85 12.22 3.71
CA THR A 79 10.83 11.25 3.27
C THR A 79 10.80 10.05 4.21
N LEU A 80 11.97 9.50 4.57
CA LEU A 80 12.05 8.38 5.50
C LEU A 80 11.58 8.74 6.91
N LYS A 81 11.83 9.97 7.37
CA LYS A 81 11.35 10.46 8.67
C LYS A 81 9.82 10.52 8.67
N ASN A 82 9.22 11.21 7.72
CA ASN A 82 7.77 11.36 7.61
C ASN A 82 7.06 10.03 7.33
N LEU A 83 7.69 9.13 6.57
CA LEU A 83 7.16 7.79 6.28
C LEU A 83 6.94 6.95 7.55
N LYS A 84 7.72 7.17 8.62
CA LYS A 84 7.50 6.48 9.89
C LYS A 84 6.15 6.87 10.52
N HIS A 85 5.81 8.16 10.44
CA HIS A 85 4.65 8.76 11.07
C HIS A 85 3.39 8.73 10.19
N SER A 86 3.51 8.42 8.90
CA SER A 86 2.36 8.31 7.99
C SER A 86 1.61 6.99 8.15
N ASP A 87 0.29 7.00 8.00
CA ASP A 87 -0.56 5.82 7.93
C ASP A 87 -0.73 5.32 6.48
N ILE A 88 -0.87 6.27 5.56
CA ILE A 88 -1.08 6.03 4.13
C ILE A 88 -0.07 6.87 3.34
N VAL A 89 0.44 6.30 2.25
CA VAL A 89 1.40 6.95 1.35
C VAL A 89 0.77 7.17 -0.03
N LEU A 90 0.59 8.42 -0.43
CA LEU A 90 0.25 8.78 -1.81
C LEU A 90 1.54 8.77 -2.65
N PHE A 91 1.77 7.70 -3.41
CA PHE A 91 2.92 7.62 -4.30
C PHE A 91 2.55 8.16 -5.68
N LEU A 92 3.12 9.30 -6.03
CA LEU A 92 2.87 9.98 -7.30
C LEU A 92 3.93 9.61 -8.35
N THR A 93 3.44 9.28 -9.53
CA THR A 93 4.22 9.16 -10.77
C THR A 93 3.54 10.01 -11.86
N ALA A 94 4.24 10.29 -12.96
CA ALA A 94 3.68 11.03 -14.09
C ALA A 94 3.37 10.09 -15.26
N ALA A 95 2.21 10.27 -15.90
CA ALA A 95 1.71 9.47 -17.02
C ALA A 95 2.62 9.56 -18.26
N ASN A 96 3.29 10.69 -18.43
CA ASN A 96 4.23 10.96 -19.53
C ASN A 96 5.68 10.61 -19.17
N SER A 97 5.90 9.87 -18.08
CA SER A 97 7.23 9.49 -17.62
C SER A 97 7.31 7.99 -17.33
N GLU A 98 8.48 7.40 -17.53
CA GLU A 98 8.71 6.02 -17.16
C GLU A 98 8.89 5.84 -15.66
N PHE A 99 8.44 4.68 -15.16
CA PHE A 99 8.68 4.25 -13.79
C PHE A 99 10.10 3.66 -13.67
N THR A 100 11.06 4.46 -13.22
CA THR A 100 12.48 4.10 -13.29
C THR A 100 12.91 3.20 -12.11
N LYS A 101 14.15 2.72 -12.15
CA LYS A 101 14.77 1.93 -11.06
C LYS A 101 14.68 2.63 -9.70
N ASN A 102 14.87 3.95 -9.66
CA ASN A 102 14.78 4.73 -8.43
C ASN A 102 13.35 4.76 -7.87
N ASP A 103 12.32 4.83 -8.73
CA ASP A 103 10.93 4.75 -8.29
C ASP A 103 10.64 3.39 -7.65
N LYS A 104 11.10 2.31 -8.29
CA LYS A 104 10.96 0.95 -7.76
C LYS A 104 11.62 0.81 -6.38
N GLN A 105 12.78 1.41 -6.18
CA GLN A 105 13.48 1.41 -4.88
C GLN A 105 12.68 2.15 -3.81
N ILE A 106 12.24 3.39 -4.08
CA ILE A 106 11.43 4.16 -3.12
C ILE A 106 10.13 3.42 -2.81
N PHE A 107 9.48 2.87 -3.83
CA PHE A 107 8.25 2.10 -3.66
C PHE A 107 8.45 0.86 -2.78
N ARG A 108 9.55 0.11 -2.99
CA ARG A 108 9.91 -1.01 -2.11
C ARG A 108 10.22 -0.58 -0.67
N LEU A 109 10.86 0.58 -0.48
CA LEU A 109 11.10 1.12 0.87
C LEU A 109 9.78 1.36 1.62
N VAL A 110 8.75 1.88 0.94
CA VAL A 110 7.41 2.08 1.52
C VAL A 110 6.75 0.77 1.89
N LEU A 111 6.76 -0.20 0.98
CA LEU A 111 6.19 -1.54 1.24
C LEU A 111 6.86 -2.23 2.43
N ASN A 112 8.18 -2.12 2.55
CA ASN A 112 8.92 -2.67 3.68
C ASN A 112 8.56 -2.02 5.02
N LYS A 113 7.96 -0.82 5.01
CA LYS A 113 7.41 -0.16 6.21
C LYS A 113 5.97 -0.56 6.52
N LEU A 114 5.40 -1.49 5.75
CA LEU A 114 4.05 -2.03 5.95
C LEU A 114 2.97 -0.94 5.95
N LYS A 115 3.22 0.15 5.22
CA LYS A 115 2.29 1.25 5.04
C LYS A 115 1.39 0.98 3.85
N ASP A 116 0.12 1.38 3.95
CA ASP A 116 -0.73 1.38 2.78
C ASP A 116 -0.28 2.46 1.83
N PHE A 117 -0.68 2.33 0.58
CA PHE A 117 -0.37 3.33 -0.40
C PHE A 117 -1.53 3.52 -1.35
N ILE A 118 -1.49 4.64 -2.06
CA ILE A 118 -2.31 4.87 -3.22
C ILE A 118 -1.33 5.30 -4.31
N ILE A 119 -1.27 4.54 -5.38
CA ILE A 119 -0.52 4.95 -6.57
C ILE A 119 -1.36 5.96 -7.33
N VAL A 120 -0.76 7.11 -7.63
CA VAL A 120 -1.35 8.18 -8.43
C VAL A 120 -0.51 8.39 -9.67
N VAL A 121 -1.05 8.00 -10.82
CA VAL A 121 -0.51 8.31 -12.14
C VAL A 121 -1.07 9.67 -12.55
N ASN A 122 -0.31 10.72 -12.24
CA ASN A 122 -0.65 12.11 -12.45
C ASN A 122 -0.36 12.58 -13.90
N LYS A 123 -0.80 13.79 -14.25
CA LYS A 123 -0.57 14.45 -15.54
C LYS A 123 -1.21 13.74 -16.73
N ILE A 124 -2.37 13.12 -16.52
CA ILE A 124 -3.09 12.44 -17.60
C ILE A 124 -3.58 13.43 -18.68
N ASP A 125 -3.73 14.71 -18.31
CA ASP A 125 -4.02 15.83 -19.21
C ASP A 125 -2.97 16.04 -20.30
N LEU A 126 -1.70 15.69 -20.01
CA LEU A 126 -0.62 15.80 -20.99
C LEU A 126 -0.58 14.65 -21.99
N ILE A 127 -1.46 13.65 -21.84
CA ILE A 127 -1.54 12.50 -22.74
C ILE A 127 -2.62 12.77 -23.78
N GLU A 128 -2.25 12.63 -25.06
CA GLU A 128 -3.23 12.69 -26.16
C GLU A 128 -4.42 11.77 -25.89
N LYS A 129 -5.65 12.27 -26.12
CA LYS A 129 -6.90 11.57 -25.80
C LYS A 129 -6.94 10.12 -26.34
N SER A 130 -6.46 9.91 -27.56
CA SER A 130 -6.38 8.59 -28.21
C SER A 130 -5.43 7.60 -27.52
N LYS A 131 -4.42 8.10 -26.79
CA LYS A 131 -3.39 7.30 -26.10
C LYS A 131 -3.72 7.03 -24.64
N ILE A 132 -4.69 7.72 -24.03
CA ILE A 132 -5.03 7.59 -22.60
C ILE A 132 -5.31 6.13 -22.22
N SER A 133 -6.12 5.40 -22.99
CA SER A 133 -6.45 4.00 -22.70
C SER A 133 -5.22 3.09 -22.72
N LYS A 134 -4.27 3.34 -23.64
CA LYS A 134 -3.00 2.60 -23.73
C LYS A 134 -2.13 2.86 -22.50
N VAL A 135 -2.01 4.11 -22.06
CA VAL A 135 -1.26 4.49 -20.85
C VAL A 135 -1.88 3.87 -19.60
N LYS A 136 -3.21 3.92 -19.47
CA LYS A 136 -3.92 3.28 -18.36
C LYS A 136 -3.62 1.79 -18.28
N ARG A 137 -3.77 1.08 -19.40
CA ARG A 137 -3.48 -0.36 -19.49
C ARG A 137 -2.02 -0.67 -19.15
N TYR A 138 -1.08 0.13 -19.65
CA TYR A 138 0.35 -0.04 -19.35
C TYR A 138 0.63 0.04 -17.85
N PHE A 139 0.20 1.11 -17.17
CA PHE A 139 0.47 1.28 -15.75
C PHE A 139 -0.25 0.24 -14.89
N THR A 140 -1.52 -0.09 -15.20
CA THR A 140 -2.25 -1.15 -14.49
C THR A 140 -1.49 -2.47 -14.59
N TYR A 141 -1.13 -2.90 -15.81
CA TYR A 141 -0.36 -4.12 -16.02
C TYR A 141 1.00 -4.07 -15.31
N PHE A 142 1.70 -2.94 -15.39
CA PHE A 142 3.00 -2.76 -14.75
C PHE A 142 2.91 -2.98 -13.24
N PHE A 143 1.97 -2.32 -12.56
CA PHE A 143 1.85 -2.41 -11.11
C PHE A 143 1.34 -3.79 -10.64
N GLU A 144 0.44 -4.44 -11.40
CA GLU A 144 -0.05 -5.79 -11.09
C GLU A 144 1.03 -6.88 -11.21
N ASN A 145 2.02 -6.68 -12.08
CA ASN A 145 3.01 -7.71 -12.40
C ASN A 145 4.40 -7.45 -11.83
N THR A 146 4.76 -6.18 -11.57
CA THR A 146 6.09 -5.84 -11.02
C THR A 146 6.19 -6.24 -9.54
N PHE A 147 5.07 -6.23 -8.81
CA PHE A 147 5.05 -6.33 -7.36
C PHE A 147 4.23 -7.53 -6.91
N SER A 148 4.83 -8.72 -6.90
CA SER A 148 4.09 -9.98 -6.65
C SER A 148 3.54 -10.15 -5.22
N ASP A 149 4.03 -9.33 -4.29
CA ASP A 149 3.69 -9.31 -2.88
C ASP A 149 2.50 -8.39 -2.55
N ILE A 150 1.91 -7.75 -3.57
CA ILE A 150 0.76 -6.87 -3.39
C ILE A 150 -0.08 -6.75 -4.67
N LEU A 151 -1.36 -6.41 -4.54
CA LEU A 151 -2.20 -6.04 -5.67
C LEU A 151 -2.54 -4.55 -5.62
N ILE A 152 -2.18 -3.88 -6.71
CA ILE A 152 -2.25 -2.43 -6.82
C ILE A 152 -3.19 -2.06 -7.94
N LYS A 153 -4.13 -1.17 -7.64
CA LYS A 153 -4.97 -0.49 -8.63
C LYS A 153 -4.56 0.99 -8.65
N PRO A 154 -3.81 1.43 -9.69
CA PRO A 154 -3.40 2.82 -9.80
C PRO A 154 -4.60 3.73 -10.07
N LEU A 155 -4.55 4.93 -9.51
CA LEU A 155 -5.46 6.03 -9.84
C LEU A 155 -4.84 6.86 -10.96
N PHE A 156 -5.66 7.30 -11.90
CA PHE A 156 -5.22 8.16 -13.01
C PHE A 156 -5.83 9.54 -12.81
N PHE A 157 -5.01 10.58 -12.80
CA PHE A 157 -5.43 11.91 -12.36
C PHE A 157 -4.70 13.02 -13.12
N SER A 158 -5.33 14.19 -13.24
CA SER A 158 -4.65 15.45 -13.56
C SER A 158 -4.72 16.36 -12.35
N ALA A 159 -3.59 16.61 -11.68
CA ALA A 159 -3.56 17.62 -10.64
C ALA A 159 -3.98 18.97 -11.22
N LYS A 160 -3.50 19.35 -12.41
CA LYS A 160 -3.79 20.66 -13.00
C LYS A 160 -5.27 20.89 -13.34
N GLU A 161 -5.96 19.87 -13.88
CA GLU A 161 -7.29 20.04 -14.47
C GLU A 161 -8.43 19.47 -13.63
N ASN A 162 -8.17 18.49 -12.75
CA ASN A 162 -9.27 17.80 -12.06
C ASN A 162 -9.79 18.56 -10.85
N LYS A 163 -11.13 18.67 -10.79
CA LYS A 163 -11.92 19.25 -9.71
C LYS A 163 -12.45 18.23 -8.68
N GLU A 164 -12.36 16.92 -8.93
CA GLU A 164 -12.92 15.88 -8.03
C GLU A 164 -11.97 15.48 -6.88
N LYS A 165 -11.66 16.43 -5.99
CA LYS A 165 -10.81 16.22 -4.79
C LYS A 165 -11.39 15.13 -3.87
N ASP A 166 -12.71 15.08 -3.76
CA ASP A 166 -13.47 14.09 -2.99
C ASP A 166 -13.10 12.64 -3.28
N PHE A 167 -12.73 12.32 -4.52
CA PHE A 167 -12.34 10.97 -4.88
C PHE A 167 -11.12 10.48 -4.08
N PHE A 168 -10.13 11.36 -3.85
CA PHE A 168 -8.97 11.04 -3.02
C PHE A 168 -9.36 10.80 -1.57
N PHE A 169 -10.17 11.69 -0.99
CA PHE A 169 -10.59 11.57 0.39
C PHE A 169 -11.48 10.34 0.61
N LYS A 170 -12.39 10.03 -0.33
CA LYS A 170 -13.16 8.77 -0.33
C LYS A 170 -12.23 7.55 -0.37
N LYS A 171 -11.17 7.57 -1.20
CA LYS A 171 -10.22 6.46 -1.26
C LYS A 171 -9.42 6.29 0.03
N ILE A 172 -8.93 7.39 0.61
CA ILE A 172 -8.22 7.42 1.90
C ILE A 172 -9.13 6.89 3.01
N TYR A 173 -10.36 7.40 3.07
CA TYR A 173 -11.39 6.96 4.01
C TYR A 173 -11.66 5.45 3.90
N ASN A 174 -11.92 4.95 2.69
CA ASN A 174 -12.20 3.53 2.47
C ASN A 174 -11.02 2.62 2.86
N LEU A 175 -9.78 3.05 2.60
CA LEU A 175 -8.60 2.31 3.07
C LEU A 175 -8.51 2.26 4.60
N ASN A 176 -8.85 3.35 5.29
CA ASN A 176 -8.89 3.34 6.75
C ASN A 176 -10.00 2.44 7.31
N GLU A 177 -11.20 2.50 6.73
CA GLU A 177 -12.35 1.71 7.19
C GLU A 177 -12.14 0.22 7.01
N THR A 178 -11.63 -0.21 5.84
CA THR A 178 -11.28 -1.62 5.59
C THR A 178 -10.22 -2.15 6.56
N LYS A 179 -9.37 -1.28 7.13
CA LYS A 179 -8.40 -1.61 8.18
C LYS A 179 -8.98 -1.67 9.60
N LYS A 180 -10.20 -1.20 9.84
CA LYS A 180 -10.87 -1.34 11.14
C LYS A 180 -11.56 -2.71 11.27
N ASN A 181 -11.93 -3.31 10.14
CA ASN A 181 -12.81 -4.47 10.13
C ASN A 181 -12.05 -5.80 10.19
N VAL A 182 -12.25 -6.55 11.28
CA VAL A 182 -11.81 -7.95 11.37
C VAL A 182 -12.76 -8.83 10.58
N ILE A 183 -12.26 -9.38 9.47
CA ILE A 183 -12.98 -10.39 8.70
C ILE A 183 -13.29 -11.63 9.55
N LYS A 184 -14.57 -12.03 9.56
CA LYS A 184 -15.08 -13.12 10.41
C LYS A 184 -14.50 -14.48 9.99
N ASN A 185 -14.16 -15.33 10.97
CA ASN A 185 -13.60 -16.66 10.73
C ASN A 185 -14.50 -17.55 9.87
N LYS A 186 -15.84 -17.47 10.03
CA LYS A 186 -16.79 -18.26 9.23
C LYS A 186 -16.66 -17.96 7.74
N GLU A 187 -16.63 -16.67 7.39
CA GLU A 187 -16.50 -16.19 6.02
C GLU A 187 -15.15 -16.60 5.42
N LEU A 188 -14.06 -16.37 6.15
CA LEU A 188 -12.71 -16.75 5.72
C LEU A 188 -12.58 -18.25 5.44
N ASN A 189 -13.12 -19.10 6.31
CA ASN A 189 -13.00 -20.55 6.17
C ASN A 189 -13.91 -21.12 5.08
N SER A 190 -15.11 -20.55 4.90
CA SER A 190 -15.96 -20.86 3.75
C SER A 190 -15.24 -20.54 2.43
N PHE A 191 -14.64 -19.36 2.35
CA PHE A 191 -13.85 -18.92 1.20
C PHE A 191 -12.64 -19.84 0.92
N ILE A 192 -11.87 -20.20 1.94
CA ILE A 192 -10.71 -21.08 1.78
C ILE A 192 -11.13 -22.49 1.33
N ASN A 193 -12.25 -23.01 1.81
CA ASN A 193 -12.75 -24.31 1.35
C ASN A 193 -13.18 -24.27 -0.12
N ASN A 194 -13.79 -23.18 -0.56
CA ASN A 194 -14.11 -22.99 -1.98
C ASN A 194 -12.84 -22.92 -2.86
N ILE A 195 -11.80 -22.20 -2.44
CA ILE A 195 -10.56 -22.11 -3.23
C ILE A 195 -9.86 -23.46 -3.43
N LYS A 196 -9.91 -24.33 -2.41
CA LYS A 196 -9.27 -25.65 -2.48
C LYS A 196 -9.85 -26.53 -3.59
N SER A 197 -11.12 -26.35 -3.98
CA SER A 197 -11.72 -27.12 -5.08
C SER A 197 -11.21 -26.65 -6.44
N PHE A 198 -10.94 -25.36 -6.61
CA PHE A 198 -10.42 -24.80 -7.86
C PHE A 198 -8.93 -25.01 -8.07
N LYS A 199 -8.12 -24.90 -7.00
CA LYS A 199 -6.67 -25.06 -7.10
C LYS A 199 -6.06 -25.71 -5.87
N ILE A 200 -5.50 -26.89 -6.08
CA ILE A 200 -4.80 -27.67 -5.08
C ILE A 200 -3.29 -27.34 -5.05
N PRO A 201 -2.65 -27.39 -3.88
CA PRO A 201 -1.19 -27.25 -3.79
C PRO A 201 -0.46 -28.31 -4.59
N ALA A 202 0.63 -27.94 -5.27
CA ALA A 202 1.52 -28.91 -5.90
C ALA A 202 2.12 -29.85 -4.84
N GLN A 203 2.23 -31.13 -5.17
CA GLN A 203 2.85 -32.11 -4.30
C GLN A 203 4.38 -32.02 -4.41
N LYS A 204 5.06 -31.80 -3.28
CA LYS A 204 6.52 -31.81 -3.21
C LYS A 204 7.00 -32.87 -2.19
N GLY A 205 7.44 -34.01 -2.72
CA GLY A 205 7.78 -35.22 -1.96
C GLY A 205 6.56 -36.11 -1.70
N GLN A 206 6.64 -36.95 -0.67
CA GLN A 206 5.69 -38.06 -0.48
C GLN A 206 4.24 -37.65 -0.21
N PHE A 207 3.99 -36.45 0.37
CA PHE A 207 2.62 -36.00 0.63
C PHE A 207 2.44 -34.52 0.28
N ARG A 208 1.26 -34.19 -0.23
CA ARG A 208 0.83 -32.84 -0.60
C ARG A 208 0.63 -31.95 0.64
N PRO A 209 1.01 -30.65 0.59
CA PRO A 209 0.63 -29.67 1.60
C PRO A 209 -0.90 -29.57 1.71
N THR A 210 -1.43 -29.52 2.93
CA THR A 210 -2.88 -29.42 3.15
C THR A 210 -3.21 -28.21 4.01
N ILE A 211 -4.07 -27.34 3.51
CA ILE A 211 -4.61 -26.20 4.25
C ILE A 211 -5.83 -26.68 5.02
N LYS A 212 -5.87 -26.41 6.33
CA LYS A 212 -7.01 -26.74 7.20
C LYS A 212 -7.94 -25.53 7.30
N PHE A 213 -7.46 -24.47 7.94
CA PHE A 213 -8.25 -23.27 8.20
C PHE A 213 -7.38 -22.01 8.13
N ILE A 214 -8.03 -20.85 8.14
CA ILE A 214 -7.42 -19.53 8.13
C ILE A 214 -8.00 -18.68 9.26
N LYS A 215 -7.19 -17.76 9.78
CA LYS A 215 -7.60 -16.71 10.72
C LYS A 215 -7.06 -15.37 10.27
N HIS A 216 -7.86 -14.32 10.41
CA HIS A 216 -7.39 -12.95 10.34
C HIS A 216 -6.95 -12.53 11.74
N VAL A 217 -5.68 -12.17 11.92
CA VAL A 217 -5.07 -12.00 13.25
C VAL A 217 -4.59 -10.60 13.56
N ASN A 218 -4.54 -9.72 12.56
CA ASN A 218 -4.17 -8.31 12.72
C ASN A 218 -4.70 -7.52 11.52
N THR A 219 -5.17 -6.30 11.74
CA THR A 219 -5.73 -5.45 10.67
C THR A 219 -4.78 -4.33 10.22
N LYS A 220 -3.80 -3.96 11.04
CA LYS A 220 -2.81 -2.91 10.75
C LYS A 220 -1.38 -3.41 11.01
N PRO A 221 -0.69 -4.05 10.05
CA PRO A 221 -1.14 -4.40 8.69
C PRO A 221 -2.09 -5.61 8.68
N GLN A 222 -2.69 -5.90 7.52
CA GLN A 222 -3.58 -7.05 7.31
C GLN A 222 -2.76 -8.37 7.39
N ILE A 223 -2.86 -9.11 8.49
CA ILE A 223 -2.13 -10.37 8.69
C ILE A 223 -3.11 -11.53 8.79
N PHE A 224 -2.97 -12.47 7.87
CA PHE A 224 -3.67 -13.74 7.89
C PHE A 224 -2.73 -14.87 8.31
N LYS A 225 -3.21 -15.79 9.14
CA LYS A 225 -2.53 -17.05 9.46
C LYS A 225 -3.28 -18.20 8.83
N ILE A 226 -2.62 -18.94 7.95
CA ILE A 226 -3.13 -20.18 7.36
C ILE A 226 -2.51 -21.36 8.09
N PHE A 227 -3.35 -22.24 8.62
CA PHE A 227 -2.96 -23.40 9.39
C PHE A 227 -3.16 -24.68 8.58
N GLY A 228 -2.24 -25.63 8.73
CA GLY A 228 -2.28 -26.84 7.92
C GLY A 228 -1.13 -27.79 8.19
N ASN A 229 -0.95 -28.75 7.28
CA ASN A 229 0.17 -29.68 7.31
C ASN A 229 1.12 -29.38 6.16
N ARG A 230 2.43 -29.43 6.44
CA ARG A 230 3.50 -29.31 5.44
C ARG A 230 3.44 -28.02 4.61
N LEU A 231 2.87 -26.94 5.15
CA LEU A 231 2.72 -25.67 4.45
C LEU A 231 4.07 -25.01 4.10
N GLN A 232 5.15 -25.38 4.80
CA GLN A 232 6.52 -24.99 4.44
C GLN A 232 6.93 -25.46 3.03
N LYS A 233 6.28 -26.51 2.51
CA LYS A 233 6.53 -27.04 1.16
C LYS A 233 5.69 -26.37 0.06
N LEU A 234 4.82 -25.41 0.40
CA LEU A 234 4.09 -24.63 -0.60
C LEU A 234 5.06 -23.83 -1.47
N ASN A 235 4.92 -23.98 -2.79
CA ASN A 235 5.70 -23.20 -3.76
C ASN A 235 5.27 -21.72 -3.77
N SER A 236 6.11 -20.87 -4.37
CA SER A 236 5.85 -19.44 -4.49
C SER A 236 4.56 -19.14 -5.25
N ASP A 237 4.25 -19.91 -6.28
CA ASP A 237 3.10 -19.64 -7.15
C ASP A 237 1.78 -19.88 -6.44
N TYR A 238 1.70 -20.93 -5.61
CA TYR A 238 0.52 -21.16 -4.78
C TYR A 238 0.40 -20.07 -3.70
N LYS A 239 1.51 -19.65 -3.09
CA LYS A 239 1.48 -18.54 -2.11
C LYS A 239 0.99 -17.23 -2.75
N LYS A 240 1.46 -16.91 -3.96
CA LYS A 240 1.00 -15.75 -4.75
C LYS A 240 -0.47 -15.87 -5.12
N TYR A 241 -0.91 -17.05 -5.55
CA TYR A 241 -2.31 -17.33 -5.84
C TYR A 241 -3.19 -17.08 -4.62
N MET A 242 -2.85 -17.65 -3.46
CA MET A 242 -3.60 -17.44 -2.22
C MET A 242 -3.68 -15.97 -1.81
N LEU A 243 -2.57 -15.24 -1.94
CA LEU A 243 -2.53 -13.80 -1.71
C LEU A 243 -3.50 -13.04 -2.61
N LYS A 244 -3.43 -13.29 -3.93
CA LYS A 244 -4.32 -12.64 -4.90
C LYS A 244 -5.79 -12.94 -4.62
N GLN A 245 -6.11 -14.19 -4.30
CA GLN A 245 -7.49 -14.57 -3.99
C GLN A 245 -8.01 -13.85 -2.74
N ILE A 246 -7.23 -13.79 -1.66
CA ILE A 246 -7.62 -13.08 -0.43
C ILE A 246 -7.84 -11.60 -0.72
N ILE A 247 -6.91 -10.95 -1.42
CA ILE A 247 -7.05 -9.52 -1.75
C ILE A 247 -8.29 -9.27 -2.62
N ASN A 248 -8.55 -10.12 -3.62
CA ASN A 248 -9.71 -9.96 -4.49
C ASN A 248 -11.04 -10.17 -3.74
N LYS A 249 -11.13 -11.21 -2.91
CA LYS A 249 -12.38 -11.54 -2.19
C LYS A 249 -12.77 -10.46 -1.18
N PHE A 250 -11.78 -9.88 -0.51
CA PHE A 250 -11.98 -8.92 0.58
C PHE A 250 -11.63 -7.49 0.19
N GLU A 251 -11.45 -7.23 -1.10
CA GLU A 251 -11.18 -5.92 -1.69
C GLU A 251 -10.00 -5.15 -1.07
N LEU A 252 -8.97 -5.85 -0.60
CA LEU A 252 -7.81 -5.29 0.11
C LEU A 252 -6.77 -4.67 -0.84
N TYR A 253 -7.22 -4.07 -1.94
CA TYR A 253 -6.32 -3.46 -2.93
C TYR A 253 -5.54 -2.29 -2.34
N ASN A 254 -4.28 -2.17 -2.74
CA ASN A 254 -3.33 -1.16 -2.26
C ASN A 254 -3.02 -1.22 -0.75
N GLN A 255 -3.35 -2.34 -0.09
CA GLN A 255 -2.97 -2.62 1.30
C GLN A 255 -1.90 -3.70 1.37
N VAL A 256 -1.03 -3.59 2.37
CA VAL A 256 -0.05 -4.63 2.64
C VAL A 256 -0.73 -5.81 3.33
N VAL A 257 -0.87 -6.91 2.60
CA VAL A 257 -1.45 -8.17 3.07
C VAL A 257 -0.35 -9.21 3.28
N ILE A 258 -0.22 -9.70 4.52
CA ILE A 258 0.76 -10.72 4.89
C ILE A 258 0.05 -12.03 5.19
N ILE A 259 0.49 -13.11 4.55
CA ILE A 259 0.02 -14.46 4.86
C ILE A 259 1.15 -15.24 5.53
N LYS A 260 0.93 -15.61 6.79
CA LYS A 260 1.81 -16.50 7.56
C LYS A 260 1.27 -17.93 7.46
N TYR A 261 2.11 -18.84 7.02
CA TYR A 261 1.77 -20.26 6.88
C TYR A 261 2.31 -21.03 8.09
N ILE A 262 1.41 -21.61 8.89
CA ILE A 262 1.72 -22.31 10.12
C ILE A 262 1.45 -23.79 9.94
N SER A 263 2.52 -24.57 9.88
CA SER A 263 2.42 -26.03 9.94
C SER A 263 2.37 -26.49 11.39
N ASN A 264 1.48 -27.42 11.71
CA ASN A 264 1.58 -28.14 12.97
C ASN A 264 2.95 -28.85 13.01
N LYS A 265 3.69 -28.70 14.13
CA LYS A 265 4.88 -29.52 14.35
C LYS A 265 4.44 -30.99 14.37
N ASN A 266 5.14 -31.84 13.64
CA ASN A 266 4.90 -33.28 13.73
C ASN A 266 5.27 -33.71 15.16
N PRO A 267 4.33 -34.19 15.99
CA PRO A 267 4.65 -34.63 17.35
C PRO A 267 5.69 -35.76 17.35
N PHE A 268 5.84 -36.50 16.25
CA PHE A 268 6.77 -37.61 16.10
C PHE A 268 8.09 -37.25 15.38
N SER A 269 8.39 -35.97 15.12
CA SER A 269 9.70 -35.62 14.57
C SER A 269 10.80 -35.86 15.61
N ARG A 270 11.88 -36.57 15.24
CA ARG A 270 13.01 -36.96 16.11
C ARG A 270 13.56 -35.84 17.01
N SER A 271 13.43 -34.57 16.61
CA SER A 271 13.83 -33.39 17.39
C SER A 271 12.95 -33.06 18.61
N ASN A 272 11.72 -33.58 18.70
CA ASN A 272 10.84 -33.37 19.86
C ASN A 272 10.95 -34.48 20.92
N VAL A 273 11.49 -35.64 20.54
CA VAL A 273 11.71 -36.79 21.47
C VAL A 273 12.91 -36.51 22.39
N ALA A 274 13.91 -35.76 21.92
CA ALA A 274 15.09 -35.38 22.70
C ALA A 274 14.85 -34.30 23.76
N LYS A 275 13.64 -33.72 23.86
CA LYS A 275 13.26 -32.73 24.90
C LYS A 275 12.37 -33.31 26.00
N LYS A 276 12.13 -34.62 25.98
CA LYS A 276 11.29 -35.34 26.96
C LYS A 276 12.06 -36.44 27.70
N ARG A 277 13.39 -36.38 27.68
CA ARG A 277 14.27 -37.22 28.51
C ARG A 277 15.15 -36.31 29.34
#